data_AF-A0A0D2AKB5-F1
#
_entry.id   AF-A0A0D2AKB5-F1
#
_cell.length_a   1.000
_cell.length_b   1.000
_cell.length_c   1.000
_cell.angle_alpha   90.00
_cell.angle_beta   90.00
_cell.angle_gamma   90.00
#
_symmetry.space_group_name_H-M   'P 1'
#
loop_
_entity.id
_entity.type
_entity.pdbx_description
1 polymer ?
#
loop_
_entity_poly.entity_id
_entity_poly.type
_entity_poly.pdbx_seq_one_letter_code
_entity_poly.pdbx_strand_id
1 'polypeptide(L)'
;MTEMRTPPFIFQANRIRQNENLRSIRDTHGRWQPPRALHGSQIRLGQSTDRFFYFNGERTAEIGELPQNAELYRTVSMYYSLGQFYMVPYDCTLYTVGSGRANDEEGDSSEEEDAEGEDEGELEINSIDWSLLRFHWLSQGYLSEAWFNGSYPRLNTQRPDQHWVNRLLPSPYRAEFSRRTQDQLYGGLNGDLAILIALLAFSAYDGAVADVFEYSVRAVHGENGGWKIHNRHEEEGCMFLIIEQLLFRF
;
A
#
# COMPACT_ATOMS: atom_id res chain seq x y z
N MET A 1 -20.75 6.61 28.02
CA MET A 1 -19.66 6.75 27.05
C MET A 1 -19.84 5.64 26.04
N THR A 2 -20.24 5.97 24.81
CA THR A 2 -20.34 4.98 23.73
C THR A 2 -18.91 4.62 23.33
N GLU A 3 -18.49 3.36 23.49
CA GLU A 3 -17.20 2.91 22.96
C GLU A 3 -17.17 3.19 21.47
N MET A 4 -16.26 4.05 21.02
CA MET A 4 -16.00 4.25 19.60
C MET A 4 -15.32 2.99 19.08
N ARG A 5 -16.12 2.04 18.62
CA ARG A 5 -15.62 0.84 17.94
C ARG A 5 -15.15 1.24 16.54
N THR A 6 -14.02 0.70 16.11
CA THR A 6 -13.55 0.83 14.74
C THR A 6 -14.63 0.33 13.78
N PRO A 7 -15.00 1.10 12.74
CA PRO A 7 -16.03 0.68 11.80
C PRO A 7 -15.62 -0.61 11.08
N PRO A 8 -16.57 -1.50 10.77
CA PRO A 8 -16.28 -2.70 10.02
C PRO A 8 -15.89 -2.35 8.58
N PHE A 9 -15.05 -3.17 7.97
CA PHE A 9 -14.65 -3.02 6.58
C PHE A 9 -14.34 -4.37 5.96
N ILE A 10 -14.42 -4.44 4.64
CA ILE A 10 -14.02 -5.59 3.84
C ILE A 10 -12.77 -5.20 3.05
N PHE A 11 -11.93 -6.17 2.70
CA PHE A 11 -10.77 -5.94 1.86
C PHE A 11 -10.31 -7.22 1.15
N GLN A 12 -9.54 -7.08 0.08
CA GLN A 12 -8.91 -8.17 -0.66
C GLN A 12 -7.45 -7.84 -0.98
N ALA A 13 -6.56 -8.83 -0.86
CA ALA A 13 -5.16 -8.72 -1.24
C ALA A 13 -4.81 -9.68 -2.37
N ASN A 14 -4.42 -9.12 -3.51
CA ASN A 14 -3.99 -9.90 -4.67
C ASN A 14 -2.51 -9.63 -4.94
N ARG A 15 -1.78 -10.65 -5.36
CA ARG A 15 -0.40 -10.44 -5.80
C ARG A 15 -0.42 -10.07 -7.26
N ILE A 16 0.39 -9.09 -7.65
CA ILE A 16 0.68 -8.88 -9.06
C ILE A 16 2.17 -9.10 -9.30
N ARG A 17 2.60 -8.96 -10.55
CA ARG A 17 4.00 -8.95 -10.96
C ARG A 17 4.11 -8.12 -12.22
N GLN A 18 5.33 -7.72 -12.54
CA GLN A 18 5.61 -7.22 -13.88
C GLN A 18 5.29 -8.31 -14.91
N ASN A 19 4.73 -7.90 -16.04
CA ASN A 19 4.59 -8.73 -17.22
C ASN A 19 5.97 -9.06 -17.80
N GLU A 20 6.35 -10.34 -17.74
CA GLU A 20 7.66 -10.84 -18.19
C GLU A 20 7.88 -10.68 -19.70
N ASN A 21 6.81 -10.53 -20.48
CA ASN A 21 6.89 -10.26 -21.91
C ASN A 21 7.26 -8.80 -22.21
N LEU A 22 7.16 -7.90 -21.22
CA LEU A 22 7.55 -6.50 -21.37
C LEU A 22 8.94 -6.27 -20.79
N ARG A 23 9.70 -5.43 -21.46
CA ARG A 23 11.04 -5.04 -21.01
C ARG A 23 10.97 -4.38 -19.64
N SER A 24 11.81 -4.86 -18.71
CA SER A 24 12.04 -4.21 -17.43
C SER A 24 12.79 -2.88 -17.61
N ILE A 25 12.28 -1.85 -16.96
CA ILE A 25 12.83 -0.50 -17.00
C ILE A 25 13.71 -0.29 -15.78
N ARG A 26 14.83 0.41 -15.99
CA ARG A 26 15.72 0.86 -14.92
C ARG A 26 15.96 2.35 -15.08
N ASP A 27 16.08 3.06 -13.96
CA ASP A 27 16.47 4.46 -13.98
C ASP A 27 17.95 4.65 -14.36
N THR A 28 18.39 5.90 -14.45
CA THR A 28 19.78 6.28 -14.76
C THR A 28 20.82 5.71 -13.79
N HIS A 29 20.40 5.27 -12.60
CA HIS A 29 21.22 4.64 -11.58
C HIS A 29 21.12 3.10 -11.61
N GLY A 30 20.45 2.53 -12.61
CA GLY A 30 20.26 1.09 -12.76
C GLY A 30 19.22 0.49 -11.82
N ARG A 31 18.43 1.30 -11.11
CA ARG A 31 17.38 0.83 -10.19
C ARG A 31 16.14 0.47 -10.99
N TRP A 32 15.60 -0.71 -10.72
CA TRP A 32 14.34 -1.16 -11.34
C TRP A 32 13.21 -0.16 -11.07
N GLN A 33 12.39 0.11 -12.08
CA GLN A 33 11.20 0.95 -11.99
C GLN A 33 9.94 0.13 -12.28
N PRO A 34 8.84 0.38 -11.55
CA PRO A 34 7.57 -0.28 -11.83
C PRO A 34 7.05 -0.03 -13.26
N PRO A 35 6.30 -0.99 -13.83
CA PRO A 35 5.74 -0.84 -15.17
C PRO A 35 4.73 0.31 -15.24
N ARG A 36 4.74 1.04 -16.36
CA ARG A 36 3.78 2.12 -16.66
C ARG A 36 2.79 1.77 -17.76
N ALA A 37 3.23 0.96 -18.72
CA ALA A 37 2.41 0.54 -19.85
C ALA A 37 1.18 -0.25 -19.39
N LEU A 38 0.08 -0.13 -20.15
CA LEU A 38 -1.10 -0.95 -20.00
C LEU A 38 -0.69 -2.43 -20.11
N HIS A 39 -1.22 -3.28 -19.23
CA HIS A 39 -0.83 -4.70 -19.11
C HIS A 39 0.64 -4.94 -18.74
N GLY A 40 1.37 -3.90 -18.31
CA GLY A 40 2.72 -4.05 -17.75
C GLY A 40 2.73 -4.68 -16.37
N SER A 41 1.59 -4.61 -15.68
CA SER A 41 1.31 -5.24 -14.40
C SER A 41 0.26 -6.33 -14.61
N GLN A 42 0.45 -7.51 -14.01
CA GLN A 42 -0.48 -8.64 -14.13
C GLN A 42 -0.64 -9.39 -12.81
N ILE A 43 -1.85 -9.88 -12.52
CA ILE A 43 -2.12 -10.71 -11.34
C ILE A 43 -1.28 -12.00 -11.41
N ARG A 44 -0.65 -12.36 -10.29
CA ARG A 44 0.09 -13.61 -10.14
C ARG A 44 -0.87 -14.72 -9.72
N LEU A 45 -1.47 -15.36 -10.72
CA LEU A 45 -2.38 -16.49 -10.54
C LEU A 45 -1.78 -17.59 -9.65
N GLY A 46 -2.57 -18.10 -8.70
CA GLY A 46 -2.17 -19.17 -7.78
C GLY A 46 -1.34 -18.71 -6.57
N GLN A 47 -1.02 -17.42 -6.46
CA GLN A 47 -0.42 -16.83 -5.25
C GLN A 47 -1.17 -15.61 -4.72
N SER A 48 -2.22 -15.16 -5.41
CA SER A 48 -3.19 -14.23 -4.84
C SER A 48 -4.05 -14.94 -3.79
N THR A 49 -4.56 -14.18 -2.81
CA THR A 49 -5.51 -14.77 -1.86
C THR A 49 -6.80 -15.13 -2.57
N ASP A 50 -7.22 -14.34 -3.57
CA ASP A 50 -8.53 -14.44 -4.25
C ASP A 50 -9.70 -14.57 -3.26
N ARG A 51 -9.48 -14.04 -2.04
CA ARG A 51 -10.36 -14.17 -0.87
C ARG A 51 -10.69 -12.79 -0.35
N PHE A 52 -11.91 -12.65 0.13
CA PHE A 52 -12.34 -11.46 0.83
C PHE A 52 -12.15 -11.66 2.33
N PHE A 53 -11.72 -10.60 3.00
CA PHE A 53 -11.55 -10.55 4.45
C PHE A 53 -12.49 -9.50 5.01
N TYR A 54 -13.22 -9.85 6.06
CA TYR A 54 -14.11 -8.96 6.79
C TYR A 54 -13.57 -8.68 8.18
N PHE A 55 -13.29 -7.41 8.45
CA PHE A 55 -13.04 -6.92 9.80
C PHE A 55 -14.36 -6.46 10.41
N ASN A 56 -14.77 -7.10 11.51
CA ASN A 56 -16.07 -6.85 12.14
C ASN A 56 -16.04 -5.76 13.23
N GLY A 57 -14.96 -4.97 13.30
CA GLY A 57 -14.73 -4.02 14.40
C GLY A 57 -13.90 -4.59 15.56
N GLU A 58 -13.64 -5.90 15.57
CA GLU A 58 -12.83 -6.57 16.60
C GLU A 58 -11.76 -7.48 16.01
N ARG A 59 -12.13 -8.30 15.03
CA ARG A 59 -11.24 -9.28 14.39
C ARG A 59 -11.54 -9.39 12.90
N THR A 60 -10.54 -9.87 12.17
CA THR A 60 -10.66 -10.20 10.75
C THR A 60 -10.96 -11.68 10.57
N ALA A 61 -11.84 -12.01 9.63
CA ALA A 61 -12.09 -13.37 9.17
C ALA A 61 -12.27 -13.40 7.64
N GLU A 62 -11.94 -14.52 7.01
CA GLU A 62 -12.25 -14.76 5.60
C GLU A 62 -13.76 -14.90 5.39
N ILE A 63 -14.28 -14.34 4.29
CA ILE A 63 -15.66 -14.49 3.85
C ILE A 63 -15.70 -15.03 2.42
N GLY A 64 -16.69 -15.88 2.13
CA GLY A 64 -16.84 -16.50 0.81
C GLY A 64 -17.52 -15.62 -0.24
N GLU A 65 -18.47 -14.77 0.17
CA GLU A 65 -19.23 -13.92 -0.73
C GLU A 65 -19.30 -12.48 -0.19
N LEU A 66 -19.20 -11.51 -1.10
CA LEU A 66 -19.40 -10.10 -0.76
C LEU A 66 -20.88 -9.84 -0.44
N PRO A 67 -21.19 -9.02 0.59
CA PRO A 67 -22.56 -8.55 0.82
C PRO A 67 -23.11 -7.82 -0.41
N GLN A 68 -24.41 -7.95 -0.70
CA GLN A 68 -25.03 -7.35 -1.89
C GLN A 68 -24.91 -5.82 -1.97
N ASN A 69 -24.77 -5.14 -0.83
CA ASN A 69 -24.64 -3.69 -0.70
C ASN A 69 -23.19 -3.24 -0.54
N ALA A 70 -22.25 -4.07 -0.99
CA ALA A 70 -20.84 -3.76 -1.10
C ALA A 70 -20.57 -2.60 -2.09
N GLU A 71 -19.97 -1.49 -1.64
CA GLU A 71 -19.44 -0.44 -2.53
C GLU A 71 -17.92 -0.27 -2.42
N LEU A 72 -17.21 -0.42 -3.54
CA LEU A 72 -15.76 -0.13 -3.65
C LEU A 72 -15.46 1.30 -3.18
N TYR A 73 -14.64 1.42 -2.14
CA TYR A 73 -14.21 2.73 -1.62
C TYR A 73 -12.83 3.15 -2.09
N ARG A 74 -11.86 2.23 -2.15
CA ARG A 74 -10.49 2.57 -2.55
C ARG A 74 -9.75 1.39 -3.17
N THR A 75 -8.81 1.68 -4.06
CA THR A 75 -7.87 0.67 -4.57
C THR A 75 -6.46 1.20 -4.44
N VAL A 76 -5.49 0.34 -4.08
CA VAL A 76 -4.08 0.72 -4.03
C VAL A 76 -3.22 -0.36 -4.67
N SER A 77 -2.50 0.04 -5.71
CA SER A 77 -1.45 -0.81 -6.27
C SER A 77 -0.11 -0.44 -5.66
N MET A 78 0.68 -1.42 -5.21
CA MET A 78 1.96 -1.20 -4.56
C MET A 78 3.06 -2.19 -5.00
N TYR A 79 4.16 -1.68 -5.53
CA TYR A 79 5.39 -2.45 -5.77
C TYR A 79 6.40 -2.23 -4.64
N TYR A 80 7.19 -3.26 -4.34
CA TYR A 80 8.37 -3.13 -3.47
C TYR A 80 9.65 -3.49 -4.25
N SER A 81 10.64 -2.61 -4.24
CA SER A 81 11.96 -2.87 -4.82
C SER A 81 13.04 -2.04 -4.14
N LEU A 82 14.22 -2.62 -3.93
CA LEU A 82 15.41 -1.95 -3.38
C LEU A 82 15.16 -1.08 -2.13
N GLY A 83 14.33 -1.56 -1.21
CA GLY A 83 14.02 -0.83 0.03
C GLY A 83 12.96 0.26 -0.13
N GLN A 84 12.32 0.38 -1.30
CA GLN A 84 11.32 1.38 -1.62
C GLN A 84 9.98 0.73 -1.96
N PHE A 85 8.89 1.39 -1.53
CA PHE A 85 7.53 1.10 -1.95
C PHE A 85 7.08 2.15 -2.95
N TYR A 86 6.58 1.70 -4.09
CA TYR A 86 6.00 2.51 -5.15
C TYR A 86 4.50 2.25 -5.19
N MET A 87 3.68 3.29 -5.30
CA MET A 87 2.25 3.18 -5.09
C MET A 87 1.46 4.04 -6.09
N VAL A 88 0.28 3.57 -6.50
CA VAL A 88 -0.75 4.37 -7.16
C VAL A 88 -2.14 4.08 -6.56
N PRO A 89 -3.06 5.05 -6.55
CA PRO A 89 -4.37 4.93 -5.88
C PRO A 89 -5.45 4.26 -6.74
N TYR A 90 -5.07 3.33 -7.62
CA TYR A 90 -5.97 2.58 -8.50
C TYR A 90 -5.35 1.23 -8.89
N ASP A 91 -6.10 0.42 -9.65
CA ASP A 91 -5.64 -0.89 -10.14
C ASP A 91 -4.72 -0.73 -11.37
N CYS A 92 -3.41 -0.89 -11.16
CA CYS A 92 -2.43 -0.79 -12.25
C CYS A 92 -2.44 -1.97 -13.22
N THR A 93 -3.27 -3.01 -13.00
CA THR A 93 -3.48 -4.10 -13.97
C THR A 93 -4.52 -3.75 -15.03
N LEU A 94 -5.40 -2.79 -14.73
CA LEU A 94 -6.49 -2.35 -15.59
C LEU A 94 -6.20 -1.01 -16.28
N TYR A 95 -5.35 -0.17 -15.69
CA TYR A 95 -5.05 1.18 -16.19
C TYR A 95 -3.55 1.39 -16.41
N THR A 96 -3.22 2.29 -17.34
CA THR A 96 -1.86 2.83 -17.51
C THR A 96 -1.44 3.65 -16.29
N VAL A 97 -0.14 3.71 -16.01
CA VAL A 97 0.42 4.59 -14.97
C VAL A 97 1.23 5.72 -15.60
N GLY A 98 0.93 6.96 -15.20
CA GLY A 98 1.50 8.16 -15.81
C GLY A 98 1.34 8.15 -17.34
N SER A 99 2.37 8.57 -18.07
CA SER A 99 2.36 8.61 -19.53
C SER A 99 2.17 7.25 -20.22
N GLY A 100 2.22 6.14 -19.48
CA GLY A 100 2.27 4.78 -20.03
C GLY A 100 3.59 4.45 -20.73
N ARG A 101 4.47 5.45 -20.93
CA ARG A 101 5.76 5.30 -21.61
C ARG A 101 6.82 4.79 -20.64
N ALA A 102 7.76 4.04 -21.20
CA ALA A 102 8.84 3.41 -20.43
C ALA A 102 9.93 4.41 -20.00
N ASN A 103 10.14 5.46 -20.79
CA ASN A 103 11.16 6.47 -20.58
C ASN A 103 10.51 7.84 -20.52
N ASP A 104 10.68 8.55 -19.41
CA ASP A 104 10.60 10.01 -19.40
C ASP A 104 11.97 10.52 -19.89
N GLU A 105 12.28 10.29 -21.16
CA GLU A 105 13.29 11.12 -21.81
C GLU A 105 12.69 12.53 -21.84
N GLU A 106 13.24 13.44 -21.03
CA GLU A 106 13.08 14.89 -21.22
C GLU A 106 13.61 15.21 -22.63
N GLY A 107 12.75 15.07 -23.64
CA GLY A 107 13.19 15.03 -25.02
C GLY A 107 12.01 15.09 -25.97
N ASP A 108 11.71 16.32 -26.36
CA ASP A 108 10.93 16.72 -27.54
C ASP A 108 9.40 16.76 -27.39
N SER A 109 8.93 17.92 -26.91
CA SER A 109 7.59 18.43 -27.19
C SER A 109 7.51 18.82 -28.67
N SER A 110 7.38 17.85 -29.56
CA SER A 110 6.87 18.10 -30.91
C SER A 110 5.98 16.94 -31.32
N GLU A 111 4.84 17.29 -31.91
CA GLU A 111 3.71 16.44 -32.29
C GLU A 111 2.64 16.24 -31.19
N GLU A 112 2.07 17.37 -30.74
CA GLU A 112 0.63 17.41 -30.41
C GLU A 112 -0.13 17.35 -31.74
N GLU A 113 -0.63 16.16 -32.12
CA GLU A 113 -1.70 16.07 -33.10
C GLU A 113 -3.02 16.41 -32.39
N ASP A 114 -3.67 17.45 -32.89
CA ASP A 114 -4.97 17.96 -32.45
C ASP A 114 -6.02 16.85 -32.36
N ALA A 115 -6.40 16.49 -31.13
CA ALA A 115 -7.62 15.77 -30.84
C ALA A 115 -8.47 16.62 -29.89
N GLU A 116 -9.24 17.54 -30.47
CA GLU A 116 -10.29 18.25 -29.74
C GLU A 116 -11.38 17.25 -29.32
N GLY A 117 -11.31 16.83 -28.06
CA GLY A 117 -12.38 16.17 -27.33
C GLY A 117 -12.61 16.90 -26.03
N GLU A 118 -13.68 17.69 -25.97
CA GLU A 118 -14.19 18.27 -24.74
C GLU A 118 -14.64 17.13 -23.82
N ASP A 119 -13.81 16.73 -22.85
CA ASP A 119 -14.24 15.93 -21.70
C ASP A 119 -13.87 16.66 -20.40
N GLU A 120 -14.71 17.63 -20.05
CA GLU A 120 -14.66 18.33 -18.77
C GLU A 120 -15.21 17.39 -17.68
N GLY A 121 -14.35 16.69 -16.94
CA GLY A 121 -14.80 16.16 -15.63
C GLY A 121 -14.04 15.02 -14.98
N GLU A 122 -13.21 14.25 -15.70
CA GLU A 122 -12.39 13.20 -15.07
C GLU A 122 -10.96 13.71 -14.91
N LEU A 123 -10.50 13.87 -13.66
CA LEU A 123 -9.05 13.87 -13.40
C LEU A 123 -8.53 12.55 -13.99
N GLU A 124 -7.90 12.60 -15.16
CA GLU A 124 -7.43 11.41 -15.88
C GLU A 124 -6.60 10.59 -14.90
N ILE A 125 -7.15 9.46 -14.42
CA ILE A 125 -6.45 8.54 -13.52
C ILE A 125 -5.08 8.15 -14.12
N ASN A 126 -5.02 8.14 -15.45
CA ASN A 126 -3.83 7.90 -16.27
C ASN A 126 -2.73 8.96 -16.05
N SER A 127 -3.03 10.18 -15.63
CA SER A 127 -2.02 11.22 -15.34
C SER A 127 -1.21 10.96 -14.06
N ILE A 128 -1.69 10.08 -13.17
CA ILE A 128 -1.04 9.80 -11.89
C ILE A 128 0.09 8.77 -12.09
N ASP A 129 1.33 9.19 -11.83
CA ASP A 129 2.51 8.31 -11.88
C ASP A 129 2.80 7.66 -10.50
N TRP A 130 3.71 6.68 -10.52
CA TRP A 130 4.20 5.99 -9.33
C TRP A 130 4.73 6.95 -8.28
N SER A 131 4.12 6.92 -7.11
CA SER A 131 4.54 7.70 -5.95
C SER A 131 5.23 6.80 -4.92
N LEU A 132 6.33 7.27 -4.34
CA LEU A 132 6.96 6.54 -3.24
C LEU A 132 6.10 6.62 -1.98
N LEU A 133 6.16 5.59 -1.11
CA LEU A 133 5.61 5.70 0.24
C LEU A 133 6.22 6.91 0.97
N ARG A 134 5.36 7.75 1.52
CA ARG A 134 5.75 8.91 2.31
C ARG A 134 4.92 8.97 3.58
N PHE A 135 5.33 9.87 4.48
CA PHE A 135 4.69 10.10 5.75
C PHE A 135 4.36 11.57 5.95
N HIS A 136 3.19 11.87 6.52
CA HIS A 136 3.00 13.13 7.24
C HIS A 136 3.48 12.96 8.68
N TRP A 137 4.09 14.01 9.22
CA TRP A 137 4.48 14.06 10.62
C TRP A 137 3.46 14.88 11.37
N LEU A 138 2.69 14.24 12.25
CA LEU A 138 1.80 14.96 13.13
C LEU A 138 2.62 15.55 14.27
N SER A 139 2.65 16.89 14.32
CA SER A 139 3.37 17.65 15.35
C SER A 139 2.83 17.37 16.75
N GLN A 140 1.53 17.05 16.84
CA GLN A 140 0.86 16.59 18.05
C GLN A 140 0.91 15.05 18.08
N GLY A 141 1.73 14.49 18.98
CA GLY A 141 1.77 13.04 19.24
C GLY A 141 2.93 12.27 18.63
N TYR A 142 3.83 12.93 17.87
CA TYR A 142 5.01 12.29 17.25
C TYR A 142 4.64 10.98 16.51
N LEU A 143 3.47 11.02 15.86
CA LEU A 143 2.92 9.96 15.03
C LEU A 143 3.37 10.17 13.59
N SER A 144 3.57 9.08 12.87
CA SER A 144 3.76 9.14 11.41
C SER A 144 2.51 8.61 10.73
N GLU A 145 2.04 9.29 9.69
CA GLU A 145 0.90 8.87 8.90
C GLU A 145 1.32 8.46 7.50
N ALA A 146 1.17 7.18 7.15
CA ALA A 146 1.50 6.65 5.82
C ALA A 146 0.51 7.14 4.77
N TRP A 147 1.02 7.79 3.71
CA TRP A 147 0.20 8.40 2.68
C TRP A 147 0.92 8.53 1.33
N PHE A 148 0.16 8.75 0.25
CA PHE A 148 0.70 8.94 -1.13
C PHE A 148 1.48 10.25 -1.29
N ASN A 149 0.98 11.34 -0.71
CA ASN A 149 1.54 12.69 -0.79
C ASN A 149 2.15 13.17 0.55
N GLY A 150 2.68 12.23 1.35
CA GLY A 150 3.40 12.55 2.57
C GLY A 150 4.58 13.49 2.32
N SER A 151 4.84 14.40 3.25
CA SER A 151 5.95 15.35 3.12
C SER A 151 7.32 14.74 3.44
N TYR A 152 7.35 13.61 4.15
CA TYR A 152 8.58 13.01 4.69
C TYR A 152 8.83 11.60 4.15
N PRO A 153 10.08 11.24 3.84
CA PRO A 153 10.43 9.90 3.33
C PRO A 153 10.50 8.83 4.42
N ARG A 154 10.31 9.18 5.69
CA ARG A 154 10.56 8.28 6.83
C ARG A 154 9.69 8.64 8.03
N LEU A 155 9.63 7.72 8.98
CA LEU A 155 8.97 7.94 10.27
C LEU A 155 9.57 9.16 10.98
N ASN A 156 8.71 9.91 11.68
CA ASN A 156 9.09 11.06 12.49
C ASN A 156 9.99 10.65 13.66
N THR A 157 9.60 9.60 14.37
CA THR A 157 10.34 9.05 15.51
C THR A 157 10.13 7.54 15.59
N GLN A 158 11.01 6.87 16.33
CA GLN A 158 10.99 5.43 16.54
C GLN A 158 11.55 5.13 17.92
N ARG A 159 10.97 4.13 18.59
CA ARG A 159 11.49 3.60 19.84
C ARG A 159 12.30 2.32 19.62
N PRO A 160 13.27 2.00 20.50
CA PRO A 160 14.07 0.79 20.38
C PRO A 160 13.27 -0.52 20.51
N ASP A 161 12.16 -0.50 21.26
CA ASP A 161 11.30 -1.65 21.54
C ASP A 161 10.26 -1.93 20.44
N GLN A 162 10.15 -1.06 19.44
CA GLN A 162 9.19 -1.19 18.35
C GLN A 162 9.67 -2.17 17.28
N HIS A 163 9.59 -3.46 17.59
CA HIS A 163 9.97 -4.54 16.68
C HIS A 163 9.18 -4.52 15.36
N TRP A 164 7.93 -4.02 15.39
CA TRP A 164 7.09 -3.91 14.19
C TRP A 164 7.74 -3.05 13.11
N VAL A 165 8.52 -2.01 13.45
CA VAL A 165 9.14 -1.10 12.47
C VAL A 165 10.08 -1.87 11.55
N ASN A 166 10.89 -2.77 12.10
CA ASN A 166 11.87 -3.53 11.32
C ASN A 166 11.22 -4.62 10.45
N ARG A 167 9.99 -5.01 10.77
CA ARG A 167 9.23 -6.03 10.04
C ARG A 167 8.40 -5.42 8.91
N LEU A 168 7.76 -4.29 9.21
CA LEU A 168 6.87 -3.59 8.29
C LEU A 168 7.65 -2.71 7.31
N LEU A 169 8.71 -2.04 7.81
CA LEU A 169 9.39 -0.98 7.07
C LEU A 169 10.88 -1.30 6.83
N PRO A 170 11.32 -1.30 5.55
CA PRO A 170 12.74 -1.30 5.19
C PRO A 170 13.50 -0.11 5.79
N SER A 171 14.83 -0.21 5.83
CA SER A 171 15.70 0.79 6.47
C SER A 171 15.52 2.24 6.02
N PRO A 172 15.23 2.57 4.73
CA PRO A 172 15.09 3.97 4.30
C PRO A 172 13.90 4.71 4.92
N TYR A 173 12.87 3.95 5.35
CA TYR A 173 11.64 4.48 5.94
C TYR A 173 11.72 4.65 7.46
N ARG A 174 12.78 4.17 8.11
CA ARG A 174 12.94 4.21 9.56
C ARG A 174 13.33 5.61 10.02
N ALA A 175 12.97 5.95 11.26
CA ALA A 175 13.33 7.25 11.82
C ALA A 175 14.86 7.39 11.91
N GLU A 176 15.33 8.63 11.76
CA GLU A 176 16.74 8.94 11.94
C GLU A 176 17.21 8.60 13.35
N PHE A 177 18.51 8.34 13.50
CA PHE A 177 19.09 8.04 14.80
C PHE A 177 18.85 9.17 15.82
N SER A 178 18.98 10.44 15.37
CA SER A 178 18.72 11.65 16.17
C SER A 178 17.25 11.80 16.59
N ARG A 179 16.34 11.12 15.89
CA ARG A 179 14.89 11.15 16.12
C ARG A 179 14.40 9.95 16.93
N ARG A 180 15.29 9.09 17.42
CA ARG A 180 14.91 7.98 18.30
C ARG A 180 14.54 8.50 19.68
N THR A 181 13.50 7.92 20.28
CA THR A 181 13.00 8.32 21.59
C THR A 181 12.80 7.12 22.50
N GLN A 182 12.88 7.36 23.82
CA GLN A 182 12.50 6.38 24.85
C GLN A 182 11.08 6.63 25.38
N ASP A 183 10.45 7.75 24.98
CA ASP A 183 9.10 8.10 25.42
C ASP A 183 8.08 7.14 24.83
N GLN A 184 7.40 6.40 25.71
CA GLN A 184 6.43 5.36 25.36
C GLN A 184 5.16 5.90 24.68
N LEU A 185 4.92 7.21 24.77
CA LEU A 185 3.78 7.85 24.10
C LEU A 185 4.00 8.07 22.60
N TYR A 186 5.21 7.88 22.08
CA TYR A 186 5.59 8.29 20.72
C TYR A 186 6.02 7.17 19.78
N GLY A 187 6.04 7.44 18.47
CA GLY A 187 6.53 6.51 17.46
C GLY A 187 5.48 5.55 16.93
N GLY A 188 4.19 5.87 17.05
CA GLY A 188 3.14 5.10 16.38
C GLY A 188 3.13 5.31 14.86
N LEU A 189 2.44 4.42 14.18
CA LEU A 189 2.12 4.52 12.76
C LEU A 189 0.59 4.53 12.59
N ASN A 190 0.10 5.50 11.83
CA ASN A 190 -1.27 5.58 11.34
C ASN A 190 -1.22 5.82 9.81
N GLY A 191 -2.35 6.06 9.17
CA GLY A 191 -2.42 6.49 7.77
C GLY A 191 -3.56 5.87 7.00
N ASP A 192 -3.41 5.84 5.69
CA ASP A 192 -4.38 5.23 4.80
C ASP A 192 -4.50 3.72 5.05
N LEU A 193 -5.73 3.24 5.31
CA LEU A 193 -5.98 1.83 5.64
C LEU A 193 -5.49 0.88 4.53
N ALA A 194 -5.62 1.27 3.26
CA ALA A 194 -5.15 0.46 2.13
C ALA A 194 -3.64 0.31 2.10
N ILE A 195 -2.93 1.39 2.40
CA ILE A 195 -1.46 1.36 2.56
C ILE A 195 -1.07 0.51 3.77
N LEU A 196 -1.73 0.67 4.92
CA LEU A 196 -1.38 -0.06 6.15
C LEU A 196 -1.55 -1.57 5.99
N ILE A 197 -2.66 -2.00 5.39
CA ILE A 197 -2.88 -3.42 5.12
C ILE A 197 -1.86 -3.90 4.06
N ALA A 198 -1.45 -3.06 3.09
CA ALA A 198 -0.42 -3.44 2.11
C ALA A 198 0.92 -3.67 2.74
N LEU A 199 1.35 -2.77 3.60
CA LEU A 199 2.57 -2.95 4.38
C LEU A 199 2.52 -4.23 5.22
N LEU A 200 1.38 -4.50 5.86
CA LEU A 200 1.19 -5.73 6.63
C LEU A 200 1.34 -6.95 5.74
N ALA A 201 0.69 -6.93 4.58
CA ALA A 201 0.75 -7.99 3.62
C ALA A 201 2.24 -8.21 3.19
N PHE A 202 3.00 -7.16 2.86
CA PHE A 202 4.43 -7.22 2.57
C PHE A 202 5.33 -7.75 3.69
N SER A 203 4.85 -7.77 4.93
CA SER A 203 5.56 -8.39 6.06
C SER A 203 5.38 -9.92 6.11
N ALA A 204 4.45 -10.47 5.34
CA ALA A 204 4.17 -11.89 5.24
C ALA A 204 5.05 -12.59 4.20
N TYR A 205 5.27 -13.89 4.39
CA TYR A 205 5.73 -14.76 3.31
C TYR A 205 4.54 -15.27 2.48
N ASP A 206 4.82 -15.85 1.31
CA ASP A 206 3.85 -16.21 0.27
C ASP A 206 2.61 -16.97 0.73
N GLY A 207 2.78 -17.96 1.60
CA GLY A 207 1.65 -18.75 2.11
C GLY A 207 0.95 -18.19 3.34
N ALA A 208 1.43 -17.07 3.91
CA ALA A 208 1.01 -16.58 5.23
C ALA A 208 0.14 -15.31 5.20
N VAL A 209 -0.15 -14.76 4.03
CA VAL A 209 -0.85 -13.47 3.94
C VAL A 209 -2.22 -13.52 4.62
N ALA A 210 -2.98 -14.60 4.42
CA ALA A 210 -4.27 -14.81 5.08
C ALA A 210 -4.14 -14.89 6.62
N ASP A 211 -3.19 -15.68 7.11
CA ASP A 211 -2.89 -15.79 8.55
C ASP A 211 -2.53 -14.42 9.13
N VAL A 212 -1.67 -13.67 8.42
CA VAL A 212 -1.24 -12.34 8.83
C VAL A 212 -2.44 -11.41 9.02
N PHE A 213 -3.40 -11.43 8.11
CA PHE A 213 -4.63 -10.63 8.24
C PHE A 213 -5.49 -11.06 9.42
N GLU A 214 -5.76 -12.36 9.57
CA GLU A 214 -6.58 -12.89 10.68
C GLU A 214 -5.95 -12.64 12.06
N TYR A 215 -4.62 -12.74 12.15
CA TYR A 215 -3.91 -12.63 13.43
C TYR A 215 -3.42 -11.22 13.77
N SER A 216 -3.27 -10.33 12.80
CA SER A 216 -2.68 -9.00 13.03
C SER A 216 -3.67 -7.84 12.87
N VAL A 217 -4.75 -7.98 12.09
CA VAL A 217 -5.78 -6.96 11.95
C VAL A 217 -6.88 -7.21 13.00
N ARG A 218 -6.70 -6.59 14.17
CA ARG A 218 -7.56 -6.75 15.36
C ARG A 218 -7.76 -5.43 16.07
N ALA A 219 -8.91 -5.22 16.70
CA ALA A 219 -9.08 -4.14 17.66
C ALA A 219 -8.30 -4.51 18.93
N VAL A 220 -7.19 -3.83 19.18
CA VAL A 220 -6.40 -4.05 20.39
C VAL A 220 -6.98 -3.23 21.54
N HIS A 221 -7.31 -3.89 22.65
CA HIS A 221 -7.51 -3.27 23.97
C HIS A 221 -6.50 -3.92 24.94
N GLY A 222 -5.41 -3.22 25.26
CA GLY A 222 -4.48 -3.62 26.33
C GLY A 222 -3.58 -4.83 26.06
N GLU A 223 -2.82 -5.19 27.10
CA GLU A 223 -1.39 -5.62 27.12
C GLU A 223 -0.96 -6.85 26.29
N ASN A 224 -1.88 -7.55 25.64
CA ASN A 224 -1.58 -8.78 24.89
C ASN A 224 -1.91 -8.72 23.39
N GLY A 225 -2.37 -7.57 22.87
CA GLY A 225 -2.60 -7.37 21.44
C GLY A 225 -1.33 -7.00 20.69
N GLY A 226 -0.41 -7.95 20.55
CA GLY A 226 0.80 -7.78 19.75
C GLY A 226 0.59 -8.21 18.30
N TRP A 227 1.12 -7.45 17.34
CA TRP A 227 1.31 -7.92 15.97
C TRP A 227 2.10 -9.23 15.98
N LYS A 228 1.58 -10.28 15.33
CA LYS A 228 2.32 -11.53 15.20
C LYS A 228 3.38 -11.39 14.11
N ILE A 229 4.55 -12.00 14.34
CA ILE A 229 5.72 -11.84 13.49
C ILE A 229 5.69 -12.89 12.39
N HIS A 230 5.70 -12.44 11.13
CA HIS A 230 5.91 -13.29 9.96
C HIS A 230 7.24 -12.88 9.28
N ASN A 231 8.04 -13.84 8.83
CA ASN A 231 9.39 -13.58 8.28
C ASN A 231 9.29 -13.17 6.80
N ARG A 232 10.07 -12.14 6.43
CA ARG A 232 10.18 -11.61 5.07
C ARG A 232 11.34 -12.28 4.30
N HIS A 233 11.14 -12.61 3.03
CA HIS A 233 12.23 -12.95 2.09
C HIS A 233 12.63 -11.73 1.25
N GLU A 234 13.91 -11.64 0.90
CA GLU A 234 14.52 -10.53 0.15
C GLU A 234 14.34 -10.60 -1.38
N GLU A 235 13.54 -11.55 -1.89
CA GLU A 235 13.30 -11.71 -3.33
C GLU A 235 11.90 -11.25 -3.73
N GLU A 236 11.86 -10.35 -4.71
CA GLU A 236 10.78 -9.98 -5.64
C GLU A 236 9.34 -10.34 -5.20
N GLY A 237 8.88 -9.68 -4.15
CA GLY A 237 7.52 -9.77 -3.66
C GLY A 237 6.73 -8.55 -4.10
N CYS A 238 5.65 -8.78 -4.84
CA CYS A 238 4.71 -7.78 -5.33
C CYS A 238 3.37 -8.06 -4.64
N MET A 239 2.98 -7.21 -3.70
CA MET A 239 1.77 -7.39 -2.91
C MET A 239 0.85 -6.20 -3.05
N PHE A 240 -0.37 -6.48 -3.53
CA PHE A 240 -1.31 -5.46 -3.94
C PHE A 240 -2.58 -5.70 -3.16
N LEU A 241 -3.23 -4.61 -2.80
CA LEU A 241 -4.51 -4.68 -2.12
C LEU A 241 -5.49 -3.83 -2.86
N ILE A 242 -6.51 -4.48 -3.37
CA ILE A 242 -7.74 -3.81 -3.66
C ILE A 242 -8.49 -3.76 -2.32
N ILE A 243 -8.43 -2.60 -1.64
CA ILE A 243 -9.17 -2.43 -0.38
C ILE A 243 -10.51 -1.83 -0.71
N GLU A 244 -11.40 -2.69 -1.18
CA GLU A 244 -12.79 -2.34 -1.30
C GLU A 244 -13.40 -2.11 0.08
N GLN A 245 -13.26 -0.89 0.58
CA GLN A 245 -13.78 -0.48 1.87
C GLN A 245 -15.29 -0.27 1.74
N LEU A 246 -16.05 -1.36 1.84
CA LEU A 246 -17.51 -1.29 1.72
C LEU A 246 -18.10 -0.64 2.99
N LEU A 247 -18.65 0.57 2.86
CA LEU A 247 -19.41 1.24 3.93
C LEU A 247 -20.87 0.78 3.90
N PHE A 248 -21.36 0.23 5.00
CA PHE A 248 -22.81 -0.03 5.15
C PHE A 248 -23.55 1.31 5.23
N ARG A 249 -24.33 1.65 4.20
CA ARG A 249 -25.41 2.64 4.35
C ARG A 249 -26.58 1.98 5.10
N PHE A 250 -26.98 2.57 6.23
CA PHE A 250 -28.28 2.30 6.85
C PHE A 250 -29.39 3.07 6.13
#